data_AF-A0A3P7KH38-F1
#
_entry.id   AF-A0A3P7KH38-F1
#
_cell.length_a   1.000
_cell.length_b   1.000
_cell.length_c   1.000
_cell.angle_alpha   90.00
_cell.angle_beta   90.00
_cell.angle_gamma   90.00
#
_symmetry.space_group_name_H-M   'P 1'
#
loop_
_entity.id
_entity.type
_entity.pdbx_description
1 polymer ?
#
loop_
_entity_poly.entity_id
_entity_poly.type
_entity_poly.pdbx_seq_one_letter_code
_entity_poly.pdbx_strand_id
1 'polypeptide(L)'
;MGKLLGAFVSFVALFVAILVARYFNREDIKADKIQRPFDPINTLLRNQRHHVDEMCSETTKFCFTITDRLENTSGRTLAFRGLRLKGSDGVLLLSEARLLIPKKLTYRNIDTAKWKIDKTTVRLLYARTMLAGVFFSEAVELNSPTEYKILILGLGGGVMNNYLSTMPNQKVNS
;
A
#
# COMPACT_ATOMS: atom_id res chain seq x y z
N MET A 1 32.55 3.66 64.07
CA MET A 1 31.22 4.24 63.76
C MET A 1 31.10 4.84 62.37
N GLY A 2 32.12 5.50 61.80
CA GLY A 2 32.00 6.20 60.50
C GLY A 2 31.71 5.33 59.26
N LYS A 3 32.17 4.08 59.20
CA LYS A 3 31.97 3.18 58.04
C LYS A 3 30.52 2.68 57.91
N LEU A 4 29.80 2.53 59.02
CA LEU A 4 28.40 2.07 59.03
C LEU A 4 27.46 3.18 58.53
N LEU A 5 27.77 4.43 58.88
CA LEU A 5 27.01 5.61 58.47
C LEU A 5 27.17 5.90 56.96
N GLY A 6 28.37 5.74 56.41
CA GLY A 6 28.63 5.89 54.98
C GLY A 6 27.90 4.87 54.11
N ALA A 7 27.83 3.61 54.56
CA ALA A 7 27.06 2.57 53.88
C ALA A 7 25.55 2.87 53.87
N PHE A 8 25.00 3.38 54.98
CA PHE A 8 23.60 3.75 55.08
C PHE A 8 23.23 4.89 54.12
N VAL A 9 24.06 5.93 54.05
CA VAL A 9 23.84 7.06 53.12
C VAL A 9 23.88 6.60 51.65
N SER A 10 24.77 5.68 51.30
CA SER A 10 24.86 5.13 49.93
C SER A 10 23.62 4.30 49.56
N PHE A 11 23.07 3.52 50.51
CA PHE A 11 21.84 2.76 50.28
C PHE A 11 20.63 3.68 50.09
N VAL A 12 20.53 4.75 50.88
CA VAL A 12 19.46 5.75 50.75
C VAL A 12 19.55 6.46 49.40
N ALA A 13 20.73 6.87 48.96
CA ALA A 13 20.92 7.51 47.65
C ALA A 13 20.51 6.60 46.49
N LEU A 14 20.90 5.31 46.55
CA LEU A 14 20.52 4.33 45.52
C LEU A 14 18.99 4.11 45.49
N PHE A 15 18.37 4.03 46.66
CA PHE A 15 16.92 3.84 46.78
C PHE A 15 16.15 5.04 46.22
N VAL A 16 16.61 6.27 46.52
CA VAL A 16 16.03 7.50 45.97
C VAL A 16 16.19 7.53 44.45
N ALA A 17 17.37 7.18 43.90
CA ALA A 17 17.59 7.13 42.46
C ALA A 17 16.65 6.13 41.76
N ILE A 18 16.43 4.95 42.36
CA ILE A 18 15.50 3.94 41.83
C ILE A 18 14.05 4.46 41.86
N LEU A 19 13.64 5.13 42.94
CA LEU A 19 12.29 5.71 43.03
C LEU A 19 12.07 6.82 42.01
N VAL A 20 13.05 7.71 41.84
CA VAL A 20 13.01 8.79 40.84
C VAL A 20 12.94 8.20 39.42
N ALA A 21 13.78 7.20 39.10
CA ALA A 21 13.74 6.53 37.80
C ALA A 21 12.39 5.83 37.54
N ARG A 22 11.80 5.19 38.56
CA ARG A 22 10.46 4.58 38.44
C ARG A 22 9.36 5.61 38.27
N TYR A 23 9.46 6.78 38.91
CA TYR A 23 8.49 7.85 38.78
C TYR A 23 8.50 8.44 37.37
N PHE A 24 9.67 8.82 36.85
CA PHE A 24 9.81 9.34 35.48
C PHE A 24 9.37 8.32 34.41
N ASN A 25 9.79 7.05 34.55
CA ASN A 25 9.36 6.01 33.61
C ASN A 25 7.83 5.79 33.63
N ARG A 26 7.17 5.97 34.79
CA ARG A 26 5.71 5.86 34.90
C ARG A 26 4.98 7.04 34.25
N GLU A 27 5.53 8.24 34.34
CA GLU A 27 5.03 9.43 33.62
C GLU A 27 5.15 9.25 32.11
N ASP A 28 6.30 8.78 31.60
CA ASP A 28 6.51 8.54 30.16
C ASP A 28 5.57 7.45 29.62
N ILE A 29 5.39 6.35 30.36
CA ILE A 29 4.43 5.28 29.98
C ILE A 29 2.99 5.81 30.00
N LYS A 30 2.65 6.71 30.93
CA LYS A 30 1.32 7.34 30.93
C LYS A 30 1.17 8.30 29.75
N ALA A 31 2.19 9.09 29.43
CA ALA A 31 2.19 10.01 28.30
C ALA A 31 2.04 9.27 26.95
N ASP A 32 2.69 8.11 26.77
CA ASP A 32 2.51 7.29 25.56
C ASP A 32 1.16 6.55 25.54
N LYS A 33 0.58 6.25 26.72
CA LYS A 33 -0.78 5.68 26.85
C LYS A 33 -1.91 6.72 26.73
N ILE A 34 -1.62 8.02 26.78
CA ILE A 34 -2.56 9.08 26.37
C ILE A 34 -2.63 9.06 24.84
N GLN A 35 -3.33 8.02 24.36
CA GLN A 35 -3.94 7.82 23.07
C GLN A 35 -3.54 8.85 22.01
N ARG A 36 -2.44 8.60 21.30
CA ARG A 36 -2.21 9.29 20.03
C ARG A 36 -3.48 9.09 19.19
N PRO A 37 -4.08 10.16 18.64
CA PRO A 37 -5.24 10.02 17.78
C PRO A 37 -4.87 9.05 16.65
N PHE A 38 -5.69 8.01 16.45
CA PHE A 38 -5.45 7.01 15.42
C PHE A 38 -5.37 7.71 14.07
N ASP A 39 -4.16 7.77 13.52
CA ASP A 39 -3.89 8.34 12.21
C ASP A 39 -3.55 7.22 11.21
N PRO A 40 -4.57 6.65 10.54
CA PRO A 40 -4.38 5.51 9.66
C PRO A 40 -3.53 5.87 8.44
N ILE A 41 -3.63 7.10 7.94
CA ILE A 41 -2.89 7.54 6.75
C ILE A 41 -1.42 7.67 7.07
N ASN A 42 -1.05 8.32 8.18
CA ASN A 42 0.35 8.42 8.57
C ASN A 42 0.97 7.07 8.95
N THR A 43 0.16 6.13 9.43
CA THR A 43 0.59 4.74 9.66
C THR A 43 0.91 4.04 8.34
N LEU A 44 0.03 4.16 7.35
CA LEU A 44 0.21 3.56 6.03
C LEU A 44 1.33 4.23 5.22
N LEU A 45 1.49 5.55 5.29
CA LEU A 45 2.56 6.29 4.61
C LEU A 45 3.96 5.94 5.15
N ARG A 46 4.06 5.56 6.43
CA ARG A 46 5.33 5.16 7.05
C ARG A 46 5.86 3.86 6.41
N ASN A 47 4.96 2.97 6.01
CA ASN A 47 5.28 1.78 5.22
C ASN A 47 5.18 2.11 3.73
N GLN A 48 6.28 2.57 3.15
CA GLN A 48 6.34 2.99 1.75
C GLN A 48 5.79 1.95 0.76
N ARG A 49 5.92 0.65 1.09
CA ARG A 49 5.28 -0.46 0.35
C ARG A 49 4.77 -1.51 1.33
N HIS A 50 3.46 -1.66 1.39
CA HIS A 50 2.79 -2.72 2.13
C HIS A 50 2.69 -3.97 1.26
N HIS A 51 3.27 -5.08 1.71
CA HIS A 51 3.12 -6.36 1.03
C HIS A 51 1.70 -6.90 1.26
N VAL A 52 0.98 -7.17 0.17
CA VAL A 52 -0.40 -7.67 0.22
C VAL A 52 -0.42 -9.18 0.07
N ASP A 53 0.29 -9.70 -0.93
CA ASP A 53 0.28 -11.12 -1.26
C ASP A 53 1.45 -11.51 -2.17
N GLU A 54 1.72 -12.81 -2.29
CA GLU A 54 2.70 -13.40 -3.19
C GLU A 54 2.13 -14.65 -3.87
N MET A 55 2.30 -14.75 -5.18
CA MET A 55 1.85 -15.89 -5.97
C MET A 55 2.98 -16.39 -6.87
N CYS A 56 3.27 -17.68 -6.81
CA CYS A 56 4.31 -18.30 -7.64
C CYS A 56 3.68 -19.25 -8.66
N SER A 57 4.16 -19.19 -9.91
CA SER A 57 3.74 -20.13 -10.95
C SER A 57 4.44 -21.47 -10.76
N GLU A 58 3.66 -22.56 -10.70
CA GLU A 58 4.22 -23.91 -10.63
C GLU A 58 5.00 -24.29 -11.90
N THR A 59 4.58 -23.76 -13.05
CA THR A 59 5.16 -24.06 -14.36
C THR A 59 6.46 -23.30 -14.60
N THR A 60 6.46 -21.98 -14.43
CA THR A 60 7.63 -21.14 -14.77
C THR A 60 8.55 -20.86 -13.60
N LYS A 61 8.13 -21.22 -12.37
CA LYS A 61 8.83 -20.92 -11.11
C LYS A 61 9.02 -19.42 -10.83
N PHE A 62 8.39 -18.55 -11.61
CA PHE A 62 8.37 -17.13 -11.33
C PHE A 62 7.42 -16.81 -10.20
N CYS A 63 7.86 -15.94 -9.29
CA CYS A 63 7.06 -15.43 -8.19
C CYS A 63 6.70 -13.97 -8.42
N PHE A 64 5.42 -13.67 -8.22
CA PHE A 64 4.83 -12.35 -8.34
C PHE A 64 4.42 -11.85 -6.97
N THR A 65 4.76 -10.62 -6.66
CA THR A 65 4.40 -9.95 -5.41
C THR A 65 3.40 -8.85 -5.68
N ILE A 66 2.37 -8.78 -4.85
CA ILE A 66 1.36 -7.73 -4.86
C ILE A 66 1.69 -6.80 -3.70
N THR A 67 1.91 -5.52 -4.00
CA THR A 67 2.25 -4.54 -2.98
C THR A 67 1.48 -3.25 -3.17
N ASP A 68 0.97 -2.71 -2.09
CA ASP A 68 0.30 -1.41 -2.06
C ASP A 68 1.28 -0.31 -1.63
N ARG A 69 1.18 0.86 -2.26
CA ARG A 69 1.94 2.05 -1.89
C ARG A 69 1.02 3.25 -1.78
N LEU A 70 1.30 4.12 -0.82
CA LEU A 70 0.64 5.42 -0.70
C LEU A 70 1.62 6.52 -1.10
N GLU A 71 1.14 7.49 -1.85
CA GLU A 71 1.92 8.64 -2.32
C GLU A 71 1.17 9.91 -1.98
N ASN A 72 1.84 10.89 -1.39
CA ASN A 72 1.27 12.22 -1.21
C ASN A 72 1.67 13.10 -2.39
N THR A 73 0.74 13.35 -3.31
CA THR A 73 0.98 14.20 -4.49
C THR A 73 0.15 15.47 -4.33
N SER A 74 0.82 16.62 -4.25
CA SER A 74 0.18 17.95 -4.21
C SER A 74 -0.89 18.09 -3.10
N GLY A 75 -0.62 17.53 -1.92
CA GLY A 75 -1.54 17.56 -0.78
C GLY A 75 -2.69 16.55 -0.84
N ARG A 76 -2.72 15.67 -1.85
CA ARG A 76 -3.67 14.55 -1.93
C ARG A 76 -2.94 13.22 -1.81
N THR A 77 -3.37 12.42 -0.84
CA THR A 77 -2.92 11.04 -0.71
C THR A 77 -3.58 10.18 -1.79
N LEU A 78 -2.74 9.50 -2.57
CA LEU A 78 -3.11 8.53 -3.57
C LEU A 78 -2.61 7.16 -3.13
N ALA A 79 -3.35 6.11 -3.47
CA ALA A 79 -2.97 4.74 -3.18
C ALA A 79 -2.90 3.93 -4.46
N PHE A 80 -1.91 3.05 -4.56
CA PHE A 80 -1.66 2.25 -5.76
C PHE A 80 -1.31 0.82 -5.36
N ARG A 81 -1.90 -0.15 -6.07
CA ARG A 81 -1.55 -1.58 -6.01
C ARG A 81 -0.71 -1.93 -7.20
N GLY A 82 0.49 -2.44 -6.98
CA GLY A 82 1.35 -2.92 -8.06
C GLY A 82 1.58 -4.42 -8.01
N LEU A 83 1.52 -5.05 -9.17
CA LEU A 83 1.97 -6.42 -9.41
C LEU A 83 3.42 -6.39 -9.87
N ARG A 84 4.26 -7.13 -9.18
CA ARG A 84 5.71 -7.09 -9.40
C ARG A 84 6.27 -8.48 -9.58
N LEU A 85 7.13 -8.68 -10.57
CA LEU A 85 7.87 -9.92 -10.74
C LEU A 85 9.16 -9.86 -9.93
N LYS A 86 9.43 -10.92 -9.16
CA LYS A 86 10.70 -11.12 -8.46
C LYS A 86 11.66 -11.87 -9.38
N GLY A 87 12.78 -11.25 -9.73
CA GLY A 87 13.83 -11.83 -10.57
C GLY A 87 15.21 -11.72 -9.93
N SER A 88 16.21 -12.31 -10.59
CA SER A 88 17.63 -12.19 -10.20
C SER A 88 18.11 -10.74 -10.21
N ASP A 89 17.60 -9.94 -11.15
CA ASP A 89 18.03 -8.56 -11.40
C ASP A 89 17.22 -7.54 -10.59
N GLY A 90 16.39 -8.02 -9.66
CA GLY A 90 15.55 -7.21 -8.80
C GLY A 90 14.06 -7.39 -9.03
N VAL A 91 13.29 -6.35 -8.68
CA VAL A 91 11.82 -6.39 -8.66
C VAL A 91 11.26 -5.53 -9.79
N LEU A 92 10.68 -6.16 -10.81
CA LEU A 92 10.10 -5.49 -11.98
C LEU A 92 8.62 -5.19 -11.75
N LEU A 93 8.20 -3.93 -11.90
CA LEU A 93 6.79 -3.54 -11.87
C LEU A 93 6.10 -3.89 -13.20
N LEU A 94 5.19 -4.86 -13.16
CA LEU A 94 4.46 -5.34 -14.33
C LEU A 94 3.14 -4.60 -14.55
N SER A 95 2.43 -4.26 -13.49
CA SER A 95 1.14 -3.56 -13.57
C SER A 95 0.93 -2.71 -12.32
N GLU A 96 0.18 -1.61 -12.45
CA GLU A 96 -0.14 -0.74 -11.33
C GLU A 96 -1.54 -0.16 -11.51
N ALA A 97 -2.39 -0.39 -10.51
CA ALA A 97 -3.76 0.08 -10.47
C ALA A 97 -3.94 1.04 -9.30
N ARG A 98 -4.74 2.09 -9.50
CA ARG A 98 -5.08 3.03 -8.43
C ARG A 98 -6.11 2.40 -7.50
N LEU A 99 -5.99 2.66 -6.20
CA LEU A 99 -6.95 2.24 -5.18
C LEU A 99 -7.80 3.44 -4.77
N LEU A 100 -9.09 3.19 -4.56
CA LEU A 100 -10.01 4.16 -3.98
C LEU A 100 -9.87 4.13 -2.46
N ILE A 101 -9.30 5.19 -1.90
CA ILE A 101 -9.20 5.36 -0.45
C ILE A 101 -10.62 5.58 0.11
N PRO A 102 -11.06 4.78 1.11
CA PRO A 102 -12.34 4.99 1.77
C PRO A 102 -12.47 6.42 2.32
N LYS A 103 -13.64 7.04 2.15
CA LYS A 103 -13.90 8.42 2.63
C LYS A 103 -13.65 8.59 4.14
N LYS A 104 -13.87 7.54 4.92
CA LYS A 104 -13.58 7.47 6.36
C LYS A 104 -12.76 6.23 6.64
N LEU A 105 -11.52 6.43 7.10
CA LEU A 105 -10.66 5.34 7.54
C LEU A 105 -10.86 5.06 9.03
N THR A 106 -10.94 3.78 9.34
CA THR A 106 -11.17 3.21 10.66
C THR A 106 -10.30 1.97 10.78
N TYR A 107 -10.11 1.47 11.99
CA TYR A 107 -9.36 0.23 12.20
C TYR A 107 -9.93 -0.97 11.41
N ARG A 108 -11.24 -0.98 11.12
CA ARG A 108 -11.90 -2.07 10.41
C ARG A 108 -11.69 -2.07 8.90
N ASN A 109 -11.36 -0.92 8.30
CA ASN A 109 -11.23 -0.76 6.84
C ASN A 109 -9.86 -0.21 6.41
N ILE A 110 -8.88 -0.21 7.32
CA ILE A 110 -7.49 0.17 7.01
C ILE A 110 -6.79 -0.86 6.12
N ASP A 111 -7.28 -2.11 6.14
CA ASP A 111 -6.78 -3.20 5.32
C ASP A 111 -6.91 -2.86 3.82
N THR A 112 -5.76 -2.52 3.22
CA THR A 112 -5.68 -2.03 1.84
C THR A 112 -6.02 -3.13 0.83
N ALA A 113 -5.81 -4.41 1.18
CA ALA A 113 -6.14 -5.57 0.33
C ALA A 113 -7.60 -5.50 -0.16
N LYS A 114 -8.50 -5.03 0.72
CA LYS A 114 -9.95 -4.93 0.51
C LYS A 114 -10.39 -3.64 -0.18
N TRP A 115 -9.48 -2.72 -0.46
CA TRP A 115 -9.84 -1.46 -1.11
C TRP A 115 -10.23 -1.68 -2.56
N LYS A 116 -11.22 -0.91 -3.02
CA LYS A 116 -11.72 -1.01 -4.40
C LYS A 116 -10.67 -0.45 -5.36
N ILE A 117 -10.48 -1.13 -6.48
CA ILE A 117 -9.63 -0.65 -7.57
C ILE A 117 -10.39 0.43 -8.34
N ASP A 118 -9.72 1.55 -8.58
CA ASP A 118 -10.16 2.57 -9.54
C ASP A 118 -9.77 2.13 -10.95
N LYS A 119 -10.77 1.62 -11.67
CA LYS A 119 -10.61 1.09 -13.03
C LYS A 119 -10.44 2.18 -14.09
N THR A 120 -10.73 3.44 -13.76
CA THR A 120 -10.75 4.54 -14.75
C THR A 120 -9.37 5.12 -15.03
N THR A 121 -8.35 4.72 -14.27
CA THR A 121 -7.02 5.31 -14.35
C THR A 121 -5.98 4.30 -14.78
N VAL A 122 -5.11 4.73 -15.69
CA VAL A 122 -3.96 3.96 -16.15
C VAL A 122 -2.74 4.86 -15.97
N ARG A 123 -1.76 4.43 -15.18
CA ARG A 123 -0.55 5.23 -14.87
C ARG A 123 0.66 4.83 -15.72
N LEU A 124 0.80 3.54 -16.01
CA LEU A 124 1.98 3.01 -16.70
C LEU A 124 1.97 3.41 -18.18
N LEU A 125 3.11 3.90 -18.65
CA LEU A 125 3.26 4.43 -20.00
C LEU A 125 2.99 3.35 -21.06
N TYR A 126 3.56 2.16 -20.89
CA TYR A 126 3.35 1.05 -21.83
C TYR A 126 1.85 0.69 -21.97
N ALA A 127 1.10 0.72 -20.85
CA ALA A 127 -0.31 0.40 -20.86
C ALA A 127 -1.12 1.47 -21.59
N ARG A 128 -0.76 2.75 -21.41
CA ARG A 128 -1.37 3.87 -22.14
C ARG A 128 -1.11 3.78 -23.65
N THR A 129 0.12 3.46 -24.05
CA THR A 129 0.48 3.33 -25.46
C THR A 129 -0.20 2.14 -26.13
N MET A 130 -0.30 1.00 -25.43
CA MET A 130 -1.05 -0.16 -25.94
C MET A 130 -2.53 0.14 -26.09
N LEU A 131 -3.16 0.77 -25.08
CA LEU A 131 -4.55 1.21 -25.17
C LEU A 131 -4.77 2.18 -26.33
N ALA A 132 -3.90 3.19 -26.47
CA ALA A 132 -3.98 4.15 -27.57
C ALA A 132 -3.84 3.46 -28.94
N GLY A 133 -2.97 2.46 -29.07
CA GLY A 133 -2.79 1.70 -30.31
C GLY A 133 -4.06 1.01 -30.79
N VAL A 134 -4.89 0.48 -29.88
CA VAL A 134 -6.17 -0.17 -30.23
C VAL A 134 -7.16 0.81 -30.86
N PHE A 135 -7.21 2.06 -30.35
CA PHE A 135 -8.07 3.09 -30.92
C PHE A 135 -7.47 3.71 -32.18
N PHE A 136 -6.15 3.85 -32.24
CA PHE A 136 -5.46 4.41 -33.40
C PHE A 136 -5.55 3.51 -34.64
N SER A 137 -5.61 2.19 -34.45
CA SER A 137 -5.80 1.25 -35.55
C SER A 137 -7.23 1.19 -36.08
N GLU A 138 -8.14 2.05 -35.57
CA GLU A 138 -9.58 2.04 -35.87
C GLU A 138 -10.27 0.68 -35.58
N ALA A 139 -9.63 -0.19 -34.80
CA ALA A 139 -10.20 -1.49 -34.46
C ALA A 139 -11.33 -1.36 -33.43
N VAL A 140 -11.28 -0.29 -32.62
CA VAL A 140 -12.29 0.07 -31.62
C VAL A 140 -12.48 1.58 -31.64
N GLU A 141 -13.73 2.02 -31.52
CA GLU A 141 -14.07 3.44 -31.37
C GLU A 141 -14.37 3.79 -29.91
N LEU A 142 -14.00 5.00 -29.48
CA LEU A 142 -14.16 5.45 -28.08
C LEU A 142 -15.62 5.62 -27.65
N ASN A 143 -16.49 6.08 -28.56
CA ASN A 143 -17.89 6.45 -28.26
C ASN A 143 -18.84 5.89 -29.31
N SER A 144 -18.63 4.64 -29.71
CA SER A 144 -19.50 4.02 -30.69
C SER A 144 -20.72 3.39 -30.03
N PRO A 145 -21.89 3.45 -30.68
CA PRO A 145 -23.09 2.72 -30.24
C PRO A 145 -22.96 1.21 -30.47
N THR A 146 -21.97 0.74 -31.24
CA THR A 146 -21.77 -0.68 -31.54
C THR A 146 -20.93 -1.37 -30.47
N GLU A 147 -21.22 -2.66 -30.24
CA GLU A 147 -20.49 -3.46 -29.26
C GLU A 147 -19.19 -4.02 -29.84
N TYR A 148 -18.06 -3.70 -29.22
CA TYR A 148 -16.75 -4.25 -29.60
C TYR A 148 -16.33 -5.36 -28.65
N LYS A 149 -15.84 -6.48 -29.22
CA LYS A 149 -15.31 -7.62 -28.47
C LYS A 149 -13.79 -7.57 -28.50
N ILE A 150 -13.17 -7.33 -27.34
CA ILE A 150 -11.73 -7.20 -27.21
C ILE A 150 -11.18 -8.47 -26.57
N LEU A 151 -10.24 -9.12 -27.25
CA LEU A 151 -9.47 -10.25 -26.73
C LEU A 151 -8.11 -9.76 -26.26
N ILE A 152 -7.78 -10.00 -25.00
CA ILE A 152 -6.47 -9.68 -24.43
C ILE A 152 -5.74 -10.98 -24.14
N LEU A 153 -4.64 -11.23 -24.85
CA LEU A 153 -3.77 -12.38 -24.60
C LEU A 153 -2.72 -12.02 -23.56
N GLY A 154 -2.83 -12.63 -22.38
CA GLY A 154 -1.98 -12.34 -21.24
C GLY A 154 -2.54 -11.21 -20.36
N LEU A 155 -3.03 -11.57 -19.18
CA LEU A 155 -3.68 -10.62 -18.27
C LEU A 155 -2.73 -9.55 -17.71
N GLY A 156 -1.42 -9.82 -17.71
CA GLY A 156 -0.43 -9.01 -17.01
C GLY A 156 -0.83 -8.85 -15.54
N GLY A 157 -1.18 -7.62 -15.14
CA GLY A 157 -1.86 -7.34 -13.87
C GLY A 157 -3.17 -6.56 -14.02
N GLY A 158 -3.90 -6.79 -15.10
CA GLY A 158 -5.31 -6.44 -15.26
C GLY A 158 -5.63 -4.96 -15.50
N VAL A 159 -4.66 -4.04 -15.52
CA VAL A 159 -4.95 -2.59 -15.62
C VAL A 159 -5.64 -2.21 -16.94
N MET A 160 -5.23 -2.80 -18.06
CA MET A 160 -5.85 -2.53 -19.37
C MET A 160 -7.26 -3.13 -19.45
N ASN A 161 -7.45 -4.36 -18.97
CA ASN A 161 -8.76 -5.00 -18.88
C ASN A 161 -9.71 -4.17 -18.00
N ASN A 162 -9.24 -3.75 -16.83
CA ASN A 162 -10.00 -2.87 -15.94
C ASN A 162 -10.46 -1.59 -16.65
N TYR A 163 -9.55 -0.91 -17.35
CA TYR A 163 -9.87 0.33 -18.05
C TYR A 163 -10.89 0.13 -19.18
N LEU A 164 -10.65 -0.83 -20.07
CA LEU A 164 -11.56 -1.13 -21.18
C LEU A 164 -12.95 -1.58 -20.68
N SER A 165 -13.01 -2.32 -19.57
CA SER A 165 -14.29 -2.73 -18.96
C SER A 165 -15.13 -1.56 -18.42
N THR A 166 -14.55 -0.36 -18.27
CA THR A 166 -15.30 0.84 -17.88
C THR A 166 -15.93 1.56 -19.05
N MET A 167 -15.53 1.25 -20.28
CA MET A 167 -16.05 1.93 -21.46
C MET A 167 -17.43 1.38 -21.85
N PRO A 168 -18.37 2.26 -22.26
CA PRO A 168 -19.65 1.80 -22.76
C PRO A 168 -19.45 0.95 -24.03
N ASN A 169 -20.29 -0.07 -24.21
CA ASN A 169 -20.31 -0.94 -25.40
C ASN A 169 -19.01 -1.70 -25.70
N GLN A 170 -18.14 -1.90 -24.71
CA GLN A 170 -16.96 -2.77 -24.85
C GLN A 170 -17.12 -4.01 -23.98
N LYS A 171 -17.04 -5.20 -24.60
CA LYS A 171 -16.95 -6.48 -23.89
C LYS A 171 -15.53 -7.00 -23.98
N VAL A 172 -14.89 -7.13 -22.83
CA VAL A 172 -13.51 -7.63 -22.71
C VAL A 172 -13.54 -9.08 -22.27
N ASN A 173 -12.95 -9.96 -23.08
CA ASN A 173 -12.72 -11.36 -22.72
C ASN A 173 -11.21 -11.55 -22.50
N SER A 174 -10.86 -12.22 -21.40
CA SER A 174 -9.48 -12.44 -20.96
C SER A 174 -9.21 -13.90 -20.72
#